data_AF-A0A848GZB3-F1
#
_entry.id   AF-A0A848GZB3-F1
#
_cell.length_a   1.000
_cell.length_b   1.000
_cell.length_c   1.000
_cell.angle_alpha   90.00
_cell.angle_beta   90.00
_cell.angle_gamma   90.00
#
_symmetry.space_group_name_H-M   'P 1'
#
loop_
_entity.id
_entity.type
_entity.pdbx_description
1 polymer ?
#
loop_
_entity_poly.entity_id
_entity_poly.type
_entity_poly.pdbx_seq_one_letter_code
_entity_poly.pdbx_strand_id
1 'polypeptide(L)'
;MHLTTLYLGLCLLAALAAIAVLSALLARLRQGQDLRRAQAHLLTRALERYSGWVLAQRLAAGFQGEGPEAAAALDEACTIRLAWFPELAGDMAEVMAVHNRLVNFLSTQQALWLRDPERWMASDHDGRFMALWRQHRYARQALLEKLQQAASVRLPVTLPASGPHGSAHA
;
A
#
# COMPACT_ATOMS: atom_id res chain seq x y z
N MET A 1 -61.91 -7.04 9.73
CA MET A 1 -60.80 -7.96 9.42
C MET A 1 -59.87 -7.49 8.27
N HIS A 2 -60.32 -6.68 7.31
CA HIS A 2 -59.45 -6.18 6.23
C HIS A 2 -58.39 -5.13 6.67
N LEU A 3 -58.63 -4.38 7.74
CA LEU A 3 -57.68 -3.36 8.21
C LEU A 3 -56.42 -3.95 8.87
N THR A 4 -56.58 -5.04 9.64
CA THR A 4 -55.48 -5.73 10.32
C THR A 4 -54.55 -6.44 9.34
N THR A 5 -55.09 -6.99 8.24
CA THR A 5 -54.29 -7.63 7.19
C THR A 5 -53.49 -6.62 6.37
N LEU A 6 -54.07 -5.45 6.07
CA LEU A 6 -53.35 -4.35 5.40
C LEU A 6 -52.19 -3.81 6.25
N TYR A 7 -52.43 -3.62 7.55
CA TYR A 7 -51.41 -3.16 8.49
C TYR A 7 -50.22 -4.14 8.58
N LEU A 8 -50.50 -5.44 8.75
CA LEU A 8 -49.47 -6.48 8.78
C LEU A 8 -48.68 -6.55 7.46
N GLY A 9 -49.37 -6.42 6.32
CA GLY A 9 -48.71 -6.39 5.00
C GLY A 9 -47.75 -5.20 4.85
N LEU A 10 -48.16 -4.02 5.32
CA LEU A 10 -47.34 -2.81 5.26
C LEU A 10 -46.12 -2.91 6.19
N CYS A 11 -46.29 -3.46 7.40
CA CYS A 11 -45.19 -3.74 8.32
C CYS A 11 -44.18 -4.75 7.74
N LEU A 12 -44.65 -5.81 7.08
CA LEU A 12 -43.79 -6.79 6.41
C LEU A 12 -42.99 -6.14 5.27
N LEU A 13 -43.65 -5.33 4.43
CA LEU A 13 -42.98 -4.60 3.35
C LEU A 13 -41.93 -3.62 3.88
N ALA A 14 -42.24 -2.89 4.95
CA ALA A 14 -41.30 -1.98 5.59
C ALA A 14 -40.08 -2.72 6.18
N ALA A 15 -40.31 -3.87 6.84
CA ALA A 15 -39.23 -4.70 7.37
C ALA A 15 -38.33 -5.26 6.27
N LEU A 16 -38.91 -5.75 5.17
CA LEU A 16 -38.16 -6.24 4.01
C LEU A 16 -37.35 -5.11 3.35
N ALA A 17 -37.93 -3.92 3.20
CA ALA A 17 -37.22 -2.76 2.67
C ALA A 17 -36.03 -2.36 3.56
N ALA A 18 -36.21 -2.35 4.89
CA ALA A 18 -35.14 -2.06 5.83
C ALA A 18 -33.98 -3.08 5.73
N ILE A 19 -34.30 -4.38 5.63
CA ILE A 19 -33.30 -5.44 5.45
C ILE A 19 -32.57 -5.28 4.11
N ALA A 20 -33.28 -4.96 3.03
CA ALA A 20 -32.68 -4.74 1.71
C ALA A 20 -31.69 -3.56 1.73
N VAL A 21 -32.08 -2.44 2.35
CA VAL A 21 -31.21 -1.26 2.50
C VAL A 21 -29.97 -1.58 3.35
N LEU A 22 -30.14 -2.26 4.48
CA LEU A 22 -29.04 -2.65 5.35
C LEU A 22 -28.07 -3.60 4.62
N SER A 23 -28.60 -4.55 3.86
CA SER A 23 -27.82 -5.50 3.08
C SER A 23 -27.02 -4.80 1.98
N ALA A 24 -27.64 -3.84 1.28
CA ALA A 24 -26.97 -3.05 0.24
C ALA A 24 -25.85 -2.17 0.82
N LEU A 25 -26.07 -1.57 2.00
CA LEU A 25 -25.04 -0.80 2.71
C LEU A 25 -23.87 -1.68 3.11
N LEU A 26 -24.13 -2.85 3.71
CA LEU A 26 -23.09 -3.81 4.07
C LEU A 26 -22.32 -4.31 2.84
N ALA A 27 -23.01 -4.56 1.71
CA ALA A 27 -22.38 -4.98 0.47
C ALA A 27 -21.43 -3.90 -0.08
N ARG A 28 -21.86 -2.62 -0.10
CA ARG A 28 -21.01 -1.50 -0.53
C ARG A 28 -19.78 -1.33 0.37
N LEU A 29 -19.96 -1.47 1.69
CA LEU A 29 -18.84 -1.40 2.63
C LEU A 29 -17.83 -2.54 2.41
N ARG A 30 -18.31 -3.76 2.16
CA ARG A 30 -17.45 -4.91 1.85
C ARG A 30 -16.70 -4.71 0.54
N GLN A 31 -17.37 -4.23 -0.52
CA GLN A 31 -16.73 -3.92 -1.80
C GLN A 31 -15.58 -2.91 -1.64
N GLY A 32 -15.77 -1.85 -0.85
CA GLY A 32 -14.71 -0.89 -0.55
C GLY A 32 -13.49 -1.52 0.15
N GLN A 33 -13.72 -2.43 1.10
CA GLN A 33 -12.66 -3.16 1.79
C GLN A 33 -11.93 -4.13 0.86
N ASP A 34 -12.66 -4.84 0.00
CA ASP A 34 -12.07 -5.80 -0.94
C ASP A 34 -11.22 -5.08 -1.99
N LEU A 35 -11.67 -3.91 -2.48
CA LEU A 35 -10.86 -3.05 -3.34
C LEU A 35 -9.59 -2.58 -2.63
N ARG A 36 -9.69 -2.10 -1.38
CA ARG A 36 -8.52 -1.66 -0.61
C ARG A 36 -7.51 -2.81 -0.41
N ARG A 37 -7.98 -4.03 -0.12
CA ARG A 37 -7.12 -5.22 -0.02
C ARG A 37 -6.46 -5.59 -1.34
N ALA A 38 -7.20 -5.55 -2.44
CA ALA A 38 -6.66 -5.80 -3.77
C ALA A 38 -5.52 -4.81 -4.09
N GLN A 39 -5.70 -3.54 -3.75
CA GLN A 39 -4.68 -2.50 -3.95
C GLN A 39 -3.45 -2.69 -3.05
N ALA A 40 -3.62 -3.16 -1.81
CA ALA A 40 -2.51 -3.54 -0.94
C ALA A 40 -1.67 -4.69 -1.54
N HIS A 41 -2.33 -5.68 -2.15
CA HIS A 41 -1.63 -6.76 -2.86
C HIS A 41 -0.86 -6.24 -4.09
N LEU A 42 -1.45 -5.33 -4.87
CA LEU A 42 -0.76 -4.71 -6.02
C LEU A 42 0.47 -3.92 -5.58
N LEU A 43 0.34 -3.11 -4.52
CA LEU A 43 1.46 -2.37 -3.93
C LEU A 43 2.58 -3.30 -3.46
N THR A 44 2.23 -4.40 -2.78
CA THR A 44 3.21 -5.40 -2.32
C THR A 44 3.96 -6.02 -3.50
N ARG A 45 3.22 -6.43 -4.55
CA ARG A 45 3.81 -7.03 -5.75
C ARG A 45 4.73 -6.07 -6.51
N ALA A 46 4.37 -4.79 -6.59
CA ALA A 46 5.21 -3.76 -7.19
C ALA A 46 6.54 -3.59 -6.42
N LEU A 47 6.47 -3.53 -5.08
CA LEU A 47 7.66 -3.47 -4.22
C LEU A 47 8.53 -4.73 -4.30
N GLU A 48 7.93 -5.91 -4.48
CA GLU A 48 8.65 -7.17 -4.69
C GLU A 48 9.40 -7.19 -6.03
N ARG A 49 8.75 -6.78 -7.12
CA ARG A 49 9.40 -6.62 -8.43
C ARG A 49 10.60 -5.69 -8.36
N TYR A 50 10.42 -4.53 -7.74
CA TYR A 50 11.50 -3.58 -7.51
C TYR A 50 12.63 -4.19 -6.65
N SER A 51 12.30 -4.90 -5.57
CA SER A 51 13.29 -5.60 -4.73
C SER A 51 14.06 -6.67 -5.51
N GLY A 52 13.40 -7.36 -6.44
CA GLY A 52 14.01 -8.31 -7.36
C GLY A 52 15.08 -7.66 -8.23
N TRP A 53 14.81 -6.48 -8.77
CA TRP A 53 15.81 -5.70 -9.52
C TRP A 53 17.01 -5.31 -8.65
N VAL A 54 16.80 -4.81 -7.42
CA VAL A 54 17.92 -4.46 -6.52
C VAL A 54 18.81 -5.68 -6.24
N LEU A 55 18.21 -6.85 -6.06
CA LEU A 55 18.95 -8.10 -5.85
C LEU A 55 19.69 -8.53 -7.12
N ALA A 56 19.09 -8.36 -8.30
CA ALA A 56 19.74 -8.65 -9.58
C ALA A 56 20.98 -7.78 -9.81
N GLN A 57 21.00 -6.52 -9.36
CA GLN A 57 22.17 -5.65 -9.45
C GLN A 57 23.39 -6.18 -8.68
N ARG A 58 23.19 -6.99 -7.63
CA ARG A 58 24.30 -7.64 -6.92
C ARG A 58 24.98 -8.72 -7.75
N LEU A 59 24.19 -9.45 -8.54
CA LEU A 59 24.67 -10.56 -9.36
C LEU A 59 25.17 -10.11 -10.73
N ALA A 60 24.83 -8.89 -11.14
CA ALA A 60 25.28 -8.33 -12.40
C ALA A 60 26.78 -8.02 -12.36
N ALA A 61 27.49 -8.33 -13.44
CA ALA A 61 28.91 -8.02 -13.61
C ALA A 61 29.21 -6.50 -13.66
N GLY A 62 28.17 -5.66 -13.76
CA GLY A 62 28.25 -4.21 -13.69
C GLY A 62 26.87 -3.60 -13.51
N PHE A 63 26.83 -2.37 -12.97
CA PHE A 63 25.57 -1.64 -12.81
C PHE A 63 24.97 -1.34 -14.20
N GLN A 64 23.76 -1.82 -14.43
CA GLN A 64 23.08 -1.64 -15.72
C GLN A 64 22.22 -0.36 -15.79
N GLY A 65 22.36 0.53 -14.80
CA GLY A 65 21.43 1.63 -14.60
C GLY A 65 20.13 1.17 -13.94
N GLU A 66 19.27 2.13 -13.61
CA GLU A 66 17.89 1.83 -13.24
C GLU A 66 17.15 1.30 -14.47
N GLY A 67 16.76 0.02 -14.44
CA GLY A 67 16.05 -0.59 -15.54
C GLY A 67 14.64 0.01 -15.66
N PRO A 68 14.07 0.13 -16.86
CA PRO A 68 12.73 0.70 -17.06
C PRO A 68 11.65 -0.04 -16.25
N GLU A 69 11.83 -1.35 -16.03
CA GLU A 69 10.93 -2.15 -15.20
C GLU A 69 10.98 -1.77 -13.71
N ALA A 70 12.17 -1.46 -13.19
CA ALA A 70 12.35 -1.09 -11.78
C ALA A 70 11.75 0.28 -11.48
N ALA A 71 12.02 1.26 -12.35
CA ALA A 71 11.42 2.59 -12.28
C ALA A 71 9.89 2.50 -12.38
N ALA A 72 9.37 1.72 -13.33
CA ALA A 72 7.92 1.53 -13.47
C ALA A 72 7.29 0.86 -12.24
N ALA A 73 7.96 -0.12 -11.63
CA ALA A 73 7.46 -0.76 -10.41
C ALA A 73 7.43 0.21 -9.21
N LEU A 74 8.42 1.09 -9.08
CA LEU A 74 8.48 2.11 -8.05
C LEU A 74 7.40 3.19 -8.25
N ASP A 75 7.20 3.62 -9.50
CA ASP A 75 6.16 4.60 -9.87
C ASP A 75 4.74 4.04 -9.65
N GLU A 76 4.52 2.78 -10.04
CA GLU A 76 3.29 2.03 -9.75
C GLU A 76 3.01 1.99 -8.23
N ALA A 77 4.04 1.67 -7.44
CA ALA A 77 3.93 1.63 -5.98
C ALA A 77 3.61 3.02 -5.39
N CYS A 78 4.25 4.08 -5.90
CA CYS A 78 3.97 5.47 -5.49
C CYS A 78 2.55 5.90 -5.83
N THR A 79 2.06 5.55 -7.03
CA THR A 79 0.72 5.85 -7.52
C THR A 79 -0.35 5.17 -6.68
N ILE A 80 -0.20 3.87 -6.41
CA ILE A 80 -1.15 3.11 -5.57
C ILE A 80 -1.17 3.69 -4.15
N ARG A 81 0.01 3.95 -3.57
CA ARG A 81 0.10 4.55 -2.23
C ARG A 81 -0.61 5.91 -2.18
N LEU A 82 -0.36 6.80 -3.13
CA LEU A 82 -0.98 8.13 -3.14
C LEU A 82 -2.51 8.06 -3.20
N ALA A 83 -3.05 7.14 -3.99
CA ALA A 83 -4.50 6.99 -4.19
C ALA A 83 -5.21 6.27 -3.03
N TRP A 84 -4.59 5.25 -2.44
CA TRP A 84 -5.28 4.33 -1.52
C TRP A 84 -4.74 4.32 -0.08
N PHE A 85 -3.49 4.72 0.12
CA PHE A 85 -2.77 4.64 1.40
C PHE A 85 -1.94 5.90 1.69
N PRO A 86 -2.55 7.10 1.70
CA PRO A 86 -1.82 8.35 1.94
C PRO A 86 -1.08 8.37 3.28
N GLU A 87 -1.57 7.64 4.29
CA GLU A 87 -0.94 7.48 5.61
C GLU A 87 0.45 6.83 5.56
N LEU A 88 0.78 6.08 4.50
CA LEU A 88 2.07 5.42 4.32
C LEU A 88 3.13 6.33 3.65
N ALA A 89 2.86 7.63 3.51
CA ALA A 89 3.78 8.57 2.87
C ALA A 89 5.17 8.59 3.51
N GLY A 90 5.23 8.58 4.84
CA GLY A 90 6.50 8.60 5.58
C GLY A 90 7.35 7.35 5.33
N ASP A 91 6.75 6.17 5.50
CA ASP A 91 7.43 4.89 5.29
C ASP A 91 7.89 4.72 3.83
N MET A 92 7.08 5.18 2.86
CA MET A 92 7.50 5.17 1.46
C MET A 92 8.67 6.12 1.22
N ALA A 93 8.68 7.31 1.84
CA ALA A 93 9.80 8.24 1.71
C ALA A 93 11.11 7.64 2.24
N GLU A 94 11.06 6.82 3.29
CA GLU A 94 12.22 6.07 3.77
C GLU A 94 12.72 5.04 2.75
N VAL A 95 11.82 4.28 2.13
CA VAL A 95 12.17 3.35 1.04
C VAL A 95 12.84 4.10 -0.12
N MET A 96 12.28 5.24 -0.54
CA MET A 96 12.85 6.09 -1.59
C MET A 96 14.22 6.66 -1.20
N ALA A 97 14.40 7.07 0.05
CA ALA A 97 15.67 7.59 0.54
C ALA A 97 16.76 6.51 0.55
N VAL A 98 16.42 5.25 0.83
CA VAL A 98 17.36 4.13 0.71
C VAL A 98 17.62 3.76 -0.76
N HIS A 99 16.60 3.80 -1.62
CA HIS A 99 16.75 3.62 -3.07
C HIS A 99 17.76 4.61 -3.65
N ASN A 100 17.61 5.91 -3.37
CA ASN A 100 18.54 6.94 -3.85
C ASN A 100 19.99 6.67 -3.41
N ARG A 101 20.17 6.21 -2.16
CA ARG A 101 21.48 5.81 -1.63
C ARG A 101 22.05 4.58 -2.36
N LEU A 102 21.21 3.59 -2.66
CA LEU A 102 21.60 2.41 -3.44
C LEU A 102 22.02 2.78 -4.86
N VAL A 103 21.21 3.56 -5.57
CA VAL A 103 21.52 4.00 -6.95
C VAL A 103 22.82 4.79 -6.98
N ASN A 104 22.99 5.76 -6.07
CA ASN A 104 24.22 6.54 -5.99
C ASN A 104 25.46 5.69 -5.64
N PHE A 105 25.29 4.70 -4.75
CA PHE A 105 26.37 3.76 -4.44
C PHE A 105 26.75 2.94 -5.67
N LEU A 106 25.78 2.35 -6.36
CA LEU A 106 26.01 1.50 -7.53
C LEU A 106 26.65 2.29 -8.68
N SER A 107 26.18 3.52 -8.96
CA SER A 107 26.79 4.38 -9.97
C SER A 107 28.24 4.75 -9.63
N THR A 108 28.51 5.04 -8.35
CA THR A 108 29.88 5.33 -7.88
C THR A 108 30.78 4.10 -8.02
N GLN A 109 30.29 2.90 -7.68
CA GLN A 109 31.05 1.66 -7.85
C GLN A 109 31.33 1.36 -9.31
N GLN A 110 30.37 1.56 -10.20
CA GLN A 110 30.58 1.40 -11.64
C GLN A 110 31.64 2.38 -12.18
N ALA A 111 31.57 3.65 -11.78
CA ALA A 111 32.56 4.64 -12.18
C ALA A 111 33.97 4.28 -11.67
N LEU A 112 34.07 3.76 -10.43
CA LEU A 112 35.34 3.30 -9.87
C LEU A 112 35.87 2.08 -10.62
N TRP A 113 35.02 1.09 -10.90
CA TRP A 113 35.39 -0.10 -11.67
C TRP A 113 35.91 0.24 -13.07
N LEU A 114 35.28 1.18 -13.77
CA LEU A 114 35.73 1.62 -15.10
C LEU A 114 37.05 2.40 -15.08
N ARG A 115 37.33 3.13 -13.99
CA ARG A 115 38.51 4.00 -13.89
C ARG A 115 39.73 3.32 -13.28
N ASP A 116 39.53 2.50 -12.25
CA ASP A 116 40.57 1.90 -11.42
C ASP A 116 40.08 0.54 -10.84
N PRO A 117 40.16 -0.55 -11.62
CA PRO A 117 39.69 -1.87 -11.21
C PRO A 117 40.43 -2.43 -9.98
N GLU A 118 41.73 -2.15 -9.84
CA GLU A 118 42.52 -2.63 -8.70
C GLU A 118 42.03 -2.02 -7.39
N ARG A 119 41.80 -0.70 -7.39
CA ARG A 119 41.22 -0.01 -6.24
C ARG A 119 39.78 -0.41 -5.96
N TRP A 120 39.01 -0.74 -7.00
CA TRP A 120 37.67 -1.28 -6.84
C TRP A 120 37.71 -2.65 -6.14
N MET A 121 38.59 -3.57 -6.57
CA MET A 121 38.76 -4.90 -5.94
C MET A 121 39.22 -4.79 -4.48
N ALA A 122 40.07 -3.80 -4.17
CA ALA A 122 40.50 -3.53 -2.80
C ALA A 122 39.43 -2.84 -1.93
N SER A 123 38.31 -2.41 -2.52
CA SER A 123 37.23 -1.74 -1.78
C SER A 123 36.26 -2.74 -1.14
N ASP A 124 35.77 -2.42 0.07
CA ASP A 124 34.69 -3.16 0.75
C ASP A 124 33.32 -2.84 0.13
N HIS A 125 33.18 -3.04 -1.18
CA HIS A 125 31.95 -2.76 -1.91
C HIS A 125 30.83 -3.73 -1.50
N ASP A 126 31.14 -5.00 -1.30
CA ASP A 126 30.18 -6.02 -0.87
C ASP A 126 29.62 -5.76 0.53
N GLY A 127 30.47 -5.44 1.51
CA GLY A 127 30.04 -5.13 2.87
C GLY A 127 29.11 -3.91 2.90
N ARG A 128 29.48 -2.86 2.16
CA ARG A 128 28.68 -1.63 2.03
C ARG A 128 27.35 -1.87 1.29
N PHE A 129 27.36 -2.65 0.22
CA PHE A 129 26.14 -3.03 -0.49
C PHE A 129 25.19 -3.79 0.44
N MET A 130 25.70 -4.79 1.17
CA MET A 130 24.89 -5.58 2.10
C MET A 130 24.31 -4.75 3.25
N ALA A 131 25.04 -3.72 3.70
CA ALA A 131 24.50 -2.76 4.67
C ALA A 131 23.31 -1.97 4.11
N LEU A 132 23.44 -1.43 2.89
CA LEU A 132 22.34 -0.72 2.21
C LEU A 132 21.16 -1.67 1.91
N TRP A 133 21.43 -2.90 1.51
CA TRP A 133 20.40 -3.92 1.27
C TRP A 133 19.60 -4.25 2.53
N ARG A 134 20.27 -4.38 3.69
CA ARG A 134 19.58 -4.56 4.97
C ARG A 134 18.69 -3.35 5.27
N GLN A 135 19.19 -2.13 5.13
CA GLN A 135 18.39 -0.91 5.33
C GLN A 135 17.15 -0.90 4.43
N HIS A 136 17.32 -1.27 3.16
CA HIS A 136 16.22 -1.34 2.19
C HIS A 136 15.17 -2.37 2.63
N ARG A 137 15.61 -3.57 3.03
CA ARG A 137 14.72 -4.60 3.56
C ARG A 137 13.94 -4.15 4.79
N TYR A 138 14.60 -3.47 5.73
CA TYR A 138 13.95 -2.96 6.95
C TYR A 138 12.89 -1.91 6.62
N ALA A 139 13.23 -0.92 5.80
CA ALA A 139 12.27 0.11 5.39
C ALA A 139 11.06 -0.50 4.66
N ARG A 140 11.31 -1.44 3.74
CA ARG A 140 10.24 -2.18 3.05
C ARG A 140 9.38 -2.99 4.00
N GLN A 141 9.98 -3.70 4.96
CA GLN A 141 9.23 -4.51 5.90
C GLN A 141 8.35 -3.65 6.81
N ALA A 142 8.86 -2.53 7.31
CA ALA A 142 8.07 -1.57 8.09
C ALA A 142 6.87 -1.03 7.28
N LEU A 143 7.09 -0.68 6.01
CA LEU A 143 6.03 -0.28 5.10
C LEU A 143 4.98 -1.39 4.91
N LEU A 144 5.39 -2.65 4.72
CA LEU A 144 4.47 -3.77 4.53
C LEU A 144 3.67 -4.11 5.80
N GLU A 145 4.29 -4.03 6.98
CA GLU A 145 3.60 -4.23 8.26
C GLU A 145 2.50 -3.18 8.46
N LYS A 146 2.80 -1.91 8.19
CA LYS A 146 1.80 -0.83 8.25
C LYS A 146 0.77 -0.92 7.14
N LEU A 147 1.15 -1.37 5.95
CA LEU A 147 0.20 -1.63 4.86
C LEU A 147 -0.81 -2.72 5.25
N GLN A 148 -0.35 -3.79 5.88
CA GLN A 148 -1.22 -4.84 6.40
C GLN A 148 -2.20 -4.29 7.43
N GLN A 149 -1.73 -3.43 8.35
CA GLN A 149 -2.60 -2.75 9.31
C GLN A 149 -3.62 -1.84 8.60
N ALA A 150 -3.17 -0.99 7.68
CA ALA A 150 -4.01 -0.06 6.92
C ALA A 150 -5.04 -0.76 6.01
N ALA A 151 -4.74 -1.96 5.50
CA ALA A 151 -5.67 -2.79 4.73
C ALA A 151 -6.67 -3.55 5.63
N SER A 152 -6.35 -3.71 6.91
CA SER A 152 -7.17 -4.43 7.91
C SER A 152 -8.12 -3.52 8.69
N VAL A 153 -7.81 -2.23 8.81
CA VAL A 153 -8.65 -1.26 9.53
C VAL A 153 -10.00 -1.12 8.82
N ARG A 154 -11.06 -1.55 9.53
CA ARG A 154 -12.45 -1.25 9.15
C ARG A 154 -12.65 0.24 9.29
N LEU A 155 -13.03 0.93 8.22
CA LEU A 155 -13.47 2.32 8.30
C LEU A 155 -14.49 2.44 9.44
N PRO A 156 -14.27 3.31 10.44
CA PRO A 156 -15.30 3.64 11.38
C PRO A 156 -16.44 4.25 10.57
N VAL A 157 -17.58 3.56 10.53
CA VAL A 157 -18.80 4.15 9.98
C VAL A 157 -19.16 5.28 10.93
N THR A 158 -18.79 6.51 10.59
CA THR A 158 -19.38 7.71 11.18
C THR A 158 -20.82 7.73 10.72
N LEU A 159 -21.69 6.99 11.42
CA LEU A 159 -23.13 7.14 11.31
C LEU A 159 -23.41 8.61 11.66
N PRO A 160 -24.06 9.39 10.78
CA PRO A 160 -24.53 10.71 11.17
C PRO A 160 -25.42 10.52 12.39
N ALA A 161 -25.10 11.21 13.49
CA ALA A 161 -25.87 11.18 14.71
C ALA A 161 -27.33 11.54 14.39
N SER A 162 -28.16 10.52 14.25
CA SER A 162 -29.58 10.66 13.98
C SER A 162 -30.28 11.03 15.28
N GLY A 163 -30.36 12.35 15.52
CA GLY A 163 -31.32 13.00 16.41
C GLY A 163 -31.09 12.80 17.91
N PRO A 164 -31.54 13.77 18.73
CA PRO A 164 -32.95 13.72 19.07
C PRO A 164 -33.73 14.89 18.48
N HIS A 165 -34.70 14.57 17.63
CA HIS A 165 -35.90 15.39 17.49
C HIS A 165 -36.67 15.29 18.82
N GLY A 166 -36.32 16.17 19.75
CA GLY A 166 -37.11 16.46 20.94
C GLY A 166 -37.93 17.71 20.68
N SER A 167 -39.02 17.59 19.93
CA SER A 167 -40.11 18.56 19.92
C SER A 167 -41.19 18.07 20.88
N ALA A 168 -41.40 18.78 21.99
CA ALA A 168 -42.67 18.76 22.72
C ALA A 168 -42.84 20.07 23.52
N HIS A 169 -43.71 20.93 22.96
CA HIS A 169 -44.68 21.80 23.62
C HIS A 169 -44.52 22.12 25.12
N ALA A 170 -44.40 23.43 25.41
CA ALA A 170 -45.42 24.20 26.13
C ALA A 170 -45.25 25.69 25.78
#